data_AF-A0A957V2B7-F1
#
_entry.id   AF-A0A957V2B7-F1
#
_cell.length_a   1.000
_cell.length_b   1.000
_cell.length_c   1.000
_cell.angle_alpha   90.00
_cell.angle_beta   90.00
_cell.angle_gamma   90.00
#
_symmetry.space_group_name_H-M   'P 1'
#
loop_
_entity.id
_entity.type
_entity.pdbx_description
1 polymer ?
#
loop_
_entity_poly.entity_id
_entity_poly.type
_entity_poly.pdbx_seq_one_letter_code
_entity_poly.pdbx_strand_id
1 'polypeptide(L)'
;SNLLKRRPRELSQFALLATTAVTGMAFTLPVYLWQRSAGVTVAWSPATIMAVLYIGIFASVLAYVAWNQGVSLAGANKAGLFINLMPLFGGALAMLFLGERPDVAYGMGALLVFAGLALGASAPARQSR
;
A
#
# COMPACT_ATOMS: atom_id res chain seq x y z
N SER A 1 -35.81 13.38 5.87
CA SER A 1 -35.71 14.05 7.19
C SER A 1 -34.40 13.66 7.87
N ASN A 2 -33.46 14.61 7.91
CA ASN A 2 -32.44 14.85 8.96
C ASN A 2 -31.48 13.77 9.52
N LEU A 3 -31.28 12.60 8.89
CA LEU A 3 -30.27 11.62 9.38
C LEU A 3 -28.95 11.55 8.59
N LEU A 4 -28.86 12.19 7.41
CA LEU A 4 -27.64 12.22 6.59
C LEU A 4 -26.72 13.42 6.87
N LYS A 5 -27.06 14.27 7.84
CA LYS A 5 -26.37 15.54 8.13
C LYS A 5 -25.38 15.49 9.31
N ARG A 6 -25.10 14.30 9.86
CA ARG A 6 -24.17 14.10 10.99
C ARG A 6 -23.14 12.99 10.72
N ARG A 7 -22.56 12.96 9.52
CA ARG A 7 -21.32 12.21 9.27
C ARG A 7 -20.16 13.18 9.48
N PRO A 8 -19.32 13.05 10.52
CA PRO A 8 -18.04 13.73 10.53
C PRO A 8 -17.17 13.00 9.50
N ARG A 9 -17.25 13.46 8.24
CA ARG A 9 -16.65 12.84 7.04
C ARG A 9 -15.13 12.81 7.07
N GLU A 10 -14.52 13.47 8.04
CA GLU A 10 -13.07 13.67 8.17
C GLU A 10 -12.48 12.87 9.35
N LEU A 11 -13.31 12.30 10.24
CA LEU A 11 -12.87 11.81 11.56
C LEU A 11 -12.46 10.33 11.66
N SER A 12 -12.15 9.62 10.57
CA SER A 12 -11.39 8.38 10.76
C SER A 12 -10.60 7.88 9.55
N GLN A 13 -10.24 8.70 8.57
CA GLN A 13 -9.25 8.21 7.61
C GLN A 13 -7.91 7.96 8.33
N PHE A 14 -7.49 8.89 9.19
CA PHE A 14 -6.33 8.70 10.05
C PHE A 14 -6.54 7.64 11.14
N ALA A 15 -7.74 7.55 11.72
CA ALA A 15 -8.00 6.51 12.71
C ALA A 15 -8.12 5.12 12.07
N LEU A 16 -8.57 4.98 10.82
CA LEU A 16 -8.46 3.74 10.06
C LEU A 16 -6.99 3.35 9.84
N LEU A 17 -6.14 4.29 9.41
CA LEU A 17 -4.70 4.07 9.28
C LEU A 17 -4.06 3.67 10.62
N ALA A 18 -4.44 4.33 11.71
CA ALA A 18 -3.96 4.01 13.04
C ALA A 18 -4.45 2.64 13.51
N THR A 19 -5.71 2.30 13.28
CA THR A 19 -6.26 0.98 13.62
C THR A 19 -5.56 -0.11 12.82
N THR A 20 -5.40 0.02 11.50
CA THR A 20 -4.70 -0.99 10.70
C THR A 20 -3.23 -1.11 11.10
N ALA A 21 -2.57 0.00 11.44
CA ALA A 21 -1.20 -0.01 11.95
C ALA A 21 -1.09 -0.73 13.31
N VAL A 22 -1.97 -0.41 14.27
CA VAL A 22 -2.00 -1.05 15.60
C VAL A 22 -2.34 -2.53 15.49
N THR A 23 -3.34 -2.87 14.67
CA THR A 23 -3.71 -4.26 14.39
C THR A 23 -2.53 -4.99 13.75
N GLY A 24 -1.90 -4.42 12.72
CA GLY A 24 -0.70 -4.98 12.08
C GLY A 24 0.42 -5.22 13.09
N MET A 25 0.70 -4.24 13.96
CA MET A 25 1.68 -4.34 15.03
C MET A 25 1.36 -5.50 15.98
N ALA A 26 0.10 -5.63 16.41
CA ALA A 26 -0.36 -6.73 17.26
C ALA A 26 -0.18 -8.10 16.60
N PHE A 27 -0.46 -8.22 15.30
CA PHE A 27 -0.27 -9.46 14.53
C PHE A 27 1.21 -9.80 14.31
N THR A 28 2.08 -8.80 14.12
CA THR A 28 3.52 -9.02 13.96
C THR A 28 4.25 -9.25 15.29
N LEU A 29 3.64 -8.88 16.43
CA LEU A 29 4.29 -8.97 17.74
C LEU A 29 4.70 -10.41 18.12
N PRO A 30 3.87 -11.46 17.96
CA PRO A 30 4.29 -12.84 18.23
C PRO A 30 5.47 -13.28 17.36
N VAL A 31 5.48 -12.88 16.08
CA VAL A 31 6.58 -13.19 15.15
C VAL A 31 7.87 -12.50 15.59
N TYR A 32 7.78 -11.23 16.00
CA TYR A 32 8.91 -10.49 16.54
C TYR A 32 9.47 -11.14 17.81
N LEU A 33 8.60 -11.56 18.74
CA LEU A 33 9.01 -12.25 19.97
C LEU A 33 9.69 -13.60 19.66
N TRP A 34 9.20 -14.33 18.67
CA TRP A 34 9.81 -15.58 18.21
C TRP A 34 11.18 -15.35 17.56
N GLN A 35 11.31 -14.36 16.68
CA GLN A 35 12.61 -14.01 16.09
C GLN A 35 13.62 -13.60 17.16
N ARG A 36 13.17 -12.84 18.17
CA ARG A 36 14.00 -12.44 19.30
C ARG A 36 14.43 -13.63 20.16
N SER A 37 13.56 -14.63 20.39
CA SER A 37 13.94 -15.85 21.10
C SER A 37 14.86 -16.76 20.28
N ALA A 38 14.80 -16.67 18.95
CA ALA A 38 15.73 -17.32 18.03
C ALA A 38 17.08 -16.57 17.88
N GLY A 39 17.31 -15.51 18.66
CA GLY A 39 18.58 -14.76 18.67
C GLY A 39 18.71 -13.68 17.60
N VAL A 40 17.67 -13.42 16.80
CA VAL A 40 17.66 -12.32 15.84
C VAL A 40 17.46 -11.00 16.60
N THR A 41 18.41 -10.09 16.48
CA THR A 41 18.37 -8.78 17.15
C THR A 41 18.36 -7.65 16.14
N VAL A 42 17.67 -6.56 16.49
CA VAL A 42 17.67 -5.35 15.68
C VAL A 42 18.91 -4.54 16.00
N ALA A 43 19.73 -4.27 14.98
CA ALA A 43 20.82 -3.32 15.09
C ALA A 43 20.24 -1.89 15.10
N TRP A 44 20.10 -1.34 16.29
CA TRP A 44 19.68 0.04 16.48
C TRP A 44 20.82 0.99 16.08
N SER A 45 20.75 1.48 14.85
CA SER A 45 21.67 2.49 14.31
C SER A 45 20.89 3.74 13.92
N PRO A 46 21.53 4.92 13.82
CA PRO A 46 20.89 6.11 13.28
C PRO A 46 20.27 5.88 11.90
N ALA A 47 20.94 5.09 11.04
CA ALA A 47 20.42 4.71 9.73
C ALA A 47 19.11 3.90 9.83
N THR A 48 19.04 2.93 10.75
CA THR A 48 17.84 2.13 11.00
C THR A 48 16.68 3.02 11.44
N ILE A 49 16.94 3.95 12.38
CA ILE A 49 15.91 4.88 12.88
C ILE A 49 15.42 5.78 11.75
N MET A 50 16.33 6.35 10.95
CA MET A 50 15.96 7.19 9.81
C MET A 50 15.15 6.43 8.77
N ALA A 51 15.51 5.18 8.48
CA ALA A 51 14.75 4.33 7.55
C ALA A 51 13.31 4.07 8.06
N VAL A 52 13.16 3.74 9.35
CA VAL A 52 11.83 3.53 9.97
C VAL A 52 10.99 4.80 9.91
N LEU A 53 11.58 5.96 10.23
CA LEU A 53 10.89 7.25 10.16
C LEU A 53 10.50 7.61 8.73
N TYR A 54 11.40 7.39 7.76
CA TYR A 54 11.14 7.63 6.35
C TYR A 54 9.95 6.80 5.85
N ILE A 55 9.95 5.50 6.12
CA ILE A 55 8.86 4.60 5.74
C ILE A 55 7.55 4.99 6.46
N GLY A 56 7.61 5.25 7.77
CA GLY A 56 6.43 5.61 8.56
C GLY A 56 5.77 6.91 8.12
N ILE A 57 6.55 7.93 7.75
CA ILE A 57 6.02 9.24 7.37
C ILE A 57 5.67 9.28 5.87
N PHE A 58 6.65 9.00 5.00
CA PHE A 58 6.48 9.19 3.56
C PHE A 58 5.71 8.03 2.93
N ALA A 59 6.16 6.80 3.17
CA ALA A 59 5.56 5.63 2.51
C ALA A 59 4.19 5.25 3.09
N SER A 60 3.91 5.61 4.35
CA SER A 60 2.61 5.35 4.98
C SER A 60 1.71 6.58 5.02
N VAL A 61 2.02 7.59 5.84
CA VAL A 61 1.09 8.72 6.07
C VAL A 61 0.88 9.55 4.80
N LEU A 62 1.96 9.99 4.15
CA LEU A 62 1.86 10.84 2.97
C LEU A 62 1.25 10.09 1.78
N ALA A 63 1.68 8.84 1.55
CA ALA A 63 1.10 7.98 0.52
C ALA A 63 -0.41 7.76 0.74
N TYR A 64 -0.83 7.53 1.99
CA TYR A 64 -2.24 7.36 2.33
C TYR A 64 -3.06 8.63 2.06
N VAL A 65 -2.53 9.80 2.41
CA VAL A 65 -3.17 11.09 2.11
C VAL A 65 -3.26 11.33 0.59
N ALA A 66 -2.18 11.08 -0.14
CA ALA A 66 -2.15 11.21 -1.60
C ALA A 66 -3.13 10.24 -2.28
N TRP A 67 -3.19 9.00 -1.79
CA TRP A 67 -4.13 7.98 -2.26
C TRP A 67 -5.57 8.41 -2.05
N ASN A 68 -5.94 8.86 -0.85
CA ASN A 68 -7.30 9.31 -0.55
C ASN A 68 -7.71 10.51 -1.40
N GLN A 69 -6.79 11.47 -1.62
CA GLN A 69 -7.04 12.60 -2.52
C GLN A 69 -7.20 12.14 -3.97
N GLY A 70 -6.33 11.25 -4.46
CA GLY A 70 -6.41 10.68 -5.80
C GLY A 70 -7.72 9.93 -6.04
N VAL A 71 -8.16 9.13 -5.07
CA VAL A 71 -9.48 8.46 -5.10
C VAL A 71 -10.62 9.48 -5.14
N SER A 72 -10.53 10.55 -4.34
CA SER A 72 -11.56 11.59 -4.32
C SER A 72 -11.66 12.37 -5.64
N LEU A 73 -10.54 12.56 -6.34
CA LEU A 73 -10.49 13.30 -7.61
C LEU A 73 -10.84 12.42 -8.82
N ALA A 74 -10.29 11.21 -8.89
CA ALA A 74 -10.43 10.32 -10.04
C ALA A 74 -11.61 9.33 -9.94
N GLY A 75 -12.15 9.14 -8.74
CA GLY A 75 -13.17 8.14 -8.43
C GLY A 75 -12.60 6.75 -8.19
N ALA A 76 -13.30 5.96 -7.36
CA ALA A 76 -12.84 4.65 -6.89
C ALA A 76 -12.55 3.64 -8.02
N ASN A 77 -13.31 3.69 -9.12
CA ASN A 77 -13.13 2.77 -10.24
C ASN A 77 -11.79 2.97 -10.96
N LYS A 78 -11.40 4.23 -11.19
CA LYS A 78 -10.09 4.55 -11.78
C LYS A 78 -8.95 4.28 -10.80
N ALA A 79 -9.14 4.63 -9.52
CA ALA A 79 -8.15 4.33 -8.49
C ALA A 79 -7.85 2.84 -8.39
N GLY A 80 -8.86 1.96 -8.44
CA GLY A 80 -8.66 0.50 -8.43
C GLY A 80 -7.74 -0.01 -9.56
N LEU A 81 -7.79 0.62 -10.73
CA LEU A 81 -6.87 0.29 -11.84
C LEU A 81 -5.42 0.71 -11.54
N PHE A 82 -5.19 1.81 -10.81
CA PHE A 82 -3.85 2.27 -10.43
C PHE A 82 -3.14 1.32 -9.45
N ILE A 83 -3.87 0.62 -8.57
CA ILE A 83 -3.26 -0.40 -7.68
C ILE A 83 -2.59 -1.50 -8.49
N ASN A 84 -3.20 -1.90 -9.61
CA ASN A 84 -2.60 -2.91 -10.49
C ASN A 84 -1.29 -2.44 -11.12
N LEU A 85 -1.10 -1.12 -11.30
CA LEU A 85 0.14 -0.56 -11.83
C LEU A 85 1.25 -0.43 -10.76
N MET A 86 0.92 -0.55 -9.47
CA MET A 86 1.87 -0.46 -8.37
C MET A 86 3.10 -1.39 -8.53
N PRO A 87 2.99 -2.68 -8.90
CA PRO A 87 4.15 -3.54 -9.14
C PRO A 87 5.05 -3.08 -10.30
N LEU A 88 4.49 -2.48 -11.36
CA LEU A 88 5.27 -1.94 -12.47
C LEU A 88 6.11 -0.75 -12.01
N PHE A 89 5.49 0.21 -11.31
CA PHE A 89 6.21 1.34 -10.72
C PHE A 89 7.22 0.90 -9.66
N GLY A 90 6.86 -0.06 -8.81
CA GLY A 90 7.74 -0.60 -7.77
C GLY A 90 9.04 -1.17 -8.35
N GLY A 91 8.93 -2.01 -9.38
CA GLY A 91 10.12 -2.55 -10.04
C GLY A 91 10.88 -1.53 -10.87
N ALA A 92 10.22 -0.62 -11.57
CA ALA A 92 10.89 0.46 -12.29
C ALA A 92 11.72 1.35 -11.34
N LEU A 93 11.17 1.68 -10.16
CA LEU A 93 11.87 2.42 -9.12
C LEU A 93 13.01 1.59 -8.52
N ALA A 94 12.83 0.29 -8.30
CA ALA A 94 13.91 -0.60 -7.83
C ALA A 94 15.09 -0.65 -8.84
N MET A 95 14.81 -0.78 -10.14
CA MET A 95 15.86 -0.74 -11.17
C MET A 95 16.58 0.61 -11.18
N LEU A 96 15.85 1.72 -11.04
CA LEU A 96 16.41 3.07 -11.11
C LEU A 96 17.22 3.45 -9.87
N PHE A 97 16.72 3.16 -8.67
CA PHE A 97 17.32 3.61 -7.41
C PHE A 97 18.24 2.57 -6.77
N LEU A 98 17.95 1.27 -6.91
CA LEU A 98 18.77 0.18 -6.36
C LEU A 98 19.71 -0.42 -7.42
N GLY A 99 19.52 -0.12 -8.70
CA GLY A 99 20.33 -0.69 -9.79
C GLY A 99 20.06 -2.17 -10.03
N GLU A 100 18.95 -2.71 -9.52
CA GLU A 100 18.58 -4.11 -9.71
C GLU A 100 18.31 -4.40 -11.19
N ARG A 101 18.81 -5.54 -11.68
CA ARG A 101 18.50 -6.00 -13.04
C ARG A 101 17.17 -6.74 -13.03
N PRO A 102 16.26 -6.48 -13.98
CA PRO A 102 15.01 -7.22 -14.06
C PRO A 102 15.31 -8.69 -14.27
N ASP A 103 14.95 -9.51 -13.29
CA ASP A 103 14.98 -10.96 -13.43
C ASP A 103 13.75 -11.46 -14.20
N VAL A 104 13.80 -12.68 -14.72
CA VAL A 104 12.71 -13.35 -15.43
C VAL A 104 11.44 -13.37 -14.57
N ALA A 105 11.58 -13.55 -13.25
CA ALA A 105 10.47 -13.48 -12.29
C ALA A 105 9.76 -12.11 -12.32
N TYR A 106 10.50 -11.01 -12.46
CA TYR A 106 9.91 -9.68 -12.60
C TYR A 106 9.13 -9.54 -13.92
N GLY A 107 9.69 -10.05 -15.01
CA GLY A 107 9.02 -10.08 -16.32
C GLY A 107 7.70 -10.87 -16.29
N MET A 108 7.70 -12.05 -15.66
CA MET A 108 6.48 -12.86 -15.47
C MET A 108 5.44 -12.14 -14.61
N GLY A 109 5.87 -11.50 -13.51
CA GLY A 109 4.99 -10.69 -12.66
C GLY A 109 4.36 -9.53 -13.41
N ALA A 110 5.14 -8.81 -14.22
CA ALA A 110 4.64 -7.73 -15.07
C ALA A 110 3.60 -8.23 -16.08
N LEU A 111 3.86 -9.38 -16.74
CA LEU A 111 2.90 -9.99 -17.67
C LEU A 111 1.58 -10.38 -17.00
N LEU A 112 1.63 -10.97 -15.80
CA LEU A 112 0.43 -11.33 -15.04
C LEU A 112 -0.39 -10.09 -14.67
N VAL A 113 0.27 -9.00 -14.29
CA VAL A 113 -0.38 -7.71 -14.02
C VAL A 113 -1.10 -7.18 -15.26
N PHE A 114 -0.42 -7.18 -16.41
CA PHE A 114 -1.04 -6.75 -17.68
C PHE A 114 -2.21 -7.66 -18.09
N ALA A 115 -2.10 -8.97 -17.91
CA ALA A 115 -3.18 -9.92 -18.16
C ALA A 115 -4.39 -9.66 -17.26
N GLY A 116 -4.16 -9.46 -15.95
CA GLY A 116 -5.21 -9.10 -15.00
C GLY A 116 -5.87 -7.76 -15.34
N LEU A 117 -5.10 -6.77 -15.77
CA LEU A 117 -5.61 -5.47 -16.22
C LEU A 117 -6.47 -5.62 -17.48
N ALA A 118 -6.01 -6.39 -18.46
CA ALA A 118 -6.74 -6.62 -19.70
C ALA A 118 -8.07 -7.33 -19.45
N LEU A 119 -8.08 -8.38 -18.61
CA LEU A 119 -9.29 -9.10 -18.20
C LEU A 119 -10.25 -8.21 -17.39
N GLY A 120 -9.75 -7.42 -16.46
CA GLY A 120 -10.55 -6.49 -15.66
C GLY A 120 -11.16 -5.35 -16.49
N ALA A 121 -10.45 -4.87 -17.51
CA ALA A 121 -10.93 -3.84 -18.42
C ALA A 121 -11.92 -4.36 -19.47
N SER A 122 -11.87 -5.66 -19.80
CA SER A 122 -12.77 -6.29 -20.78
C SER A 122 -13.95 -7.04 -20.14
N ALA A 123 -13.98 -7.17 -18.81
CA ALA A 123 -15.17 -7.64 -18.10
C ALA A 123 -16.33 -6.66 -18.34
N PRO A 124 -17.48 -7.11 -18.89
CA PRO A 124 -18.62 -6.24 -19.12
C PRO A 124 -19.02 -5.61 -17.79
N ALA A 125 -19.13 -4.29 -17.76
CA ALA A 125 -19.65 -3.55 -16.62
C ALA A 125 -21.05 -4.08 -16.30
N ARG A 126 -21.15 -5.04 -15.37
CA ARG A 126 -22.43 -5.43 -14.78
C ARG A 126 -22.80 -4.33 -13.78
N GLN A 127 -23.19 -3.20 -14.36
CA GLN A 127 -23.74 -2.04 -13.69
C GLN A 127 -25.10 -2.49 -13.12
N SER A 128 -25.12 -2.91 -11.86
CA SER A 128 -26.36 -3.23 -11.17
C SER A 128 -27.17 -1.95 -11.03
N ARG A 129 -28.32 -1.94 -11.70
CA ARG A 129 -29.44 -1.03 -11.45
C ARG A 129 -29.88 -1.07 -9.99
#